data_AF-A0A2J8QK20-F1
#
_entry.id   AF-A0A2J8QK20-F1
#
_cell.length_a   1.000
_cell.length_b   1.000
_cell.length_c   1.000
_cell.angle_alpha   90.00
_cell.angle_beta   90.00
_cell.angle_gamma   90.00
#
_symmetry.space_group_name_H-M   'P 1'
#
loop_
_entity.id
_entity.type
_entity.pdbx_description
1 polymer ?
#
loop_
_entity_poly.entity_id
_entity_poly.type
_entity_poly.pdbx_seq_one_letter_code
_entity_poly.pdbx_strand_id
1 'polypeptide(L)'
;MATPASAPDTRALVADFVGYKLRQKGYVCGAGPGEGPAADPLHQAMRAAGDEFETRFRRTFSDLAAQLHVTPGSAQQRFTQVSDELFQGGPNWGRLVAFFVFGAALCAESVNKEMEPLVGQVQEWMVAYLETRLADWIHSSGGW
;
A
#
# COMPACT_ATOMS: atom_id res chain seq x y z
N MET A 1 24.72 3.45 -25.42
CA MET A 1 23.25 3.54 -25.34
C MET A 1 22.88 3.00 -23.98
N ALA A 2 22.37 3.84 -23.08
CA ALA A 2 21.95 3.39 -21.77
C ALA A 2 20.63 2.61 -21.94
N THR A 3 20.61 1.37 -21.47
CA THR A 3 19.37 0.58 -21.34
C THR A 3 18.43 1.39 -20.43
N PRO A 4 17.18 1.69 -20.84
CA PRO A 4 16.24 2.31 -19.93
C PRO A 4 16.09 1.39 -18.72
N ALA A 5 16.26 1.93 -17.51
CA ALA A 5 16.01 1.18 -16.29
C ALA A 5 14.61 0.57 -16.40
N SER A 6 14.52 -0.75 -16.20
CA SER A 6 13.24 -1.46 -16.21
C SER A 6 12.29 -0.73 -15.27
N ALA A 7 11.10 -0.37 -15.76
CA ALA A 7 10.06 0.19 -14.90
C ALA A 7 9.87 -0.77 -13.71
N PRO A 8 9.89 -0.27 -12.46
CA PRO A 8 9.73 -1.13 -11.30
C PRO A 8 8.39 -1.85 -11.38
N ASP A 9 8.38 -3.10 -10.94
CA ASP A 9 7.17 -3.91 -10.89
C ASP A 9 6.28 -3.40 -9.75
N THR A 10 5.33 -2.52 -10.08
CA THR A 10 4.36 -1.94 -9.15
C THR A 10 3.62 -3.03 -8.37
N ARG A 11 3.29 -4.16 -9.02
CA ARG A 11 2.58 -5.27 -8.38
C ARG A 11 3.47 -5.96 -7.36
N ALA A 12 4.75 -6.19 -7.68
CA ALA A 12 5.71 -6.75 -6.72
C ALA A 12 5.89 -5.83 -5.50
N LEU A 13 6.00 -4.52 -5.71
CA LEU A 13 6.14 -3.54 -4.63
C LEU A 13 4.93 -3.53 -3.69
N VAL A 14 3.71 -3.52 -4.25
CA VAL A 14 2.46 -3.57 -3.47
C VAL A 14 2.36 -4.89 -2.70
N ALA A 15 2.60 -6.02 -3.37
CA ALA A 15 2.50 -7.34 -2.74
C ALA A 15 3.53 -7.51 -1.62
N ASP A 16 4.77 -7.03 -1.81
CA ASP A 16 5.82 -7.05 -0.81
C ASP A 16 5.42 -6.25 0.44
N PHE A 17 5.00 -5.00 0.26
CA PHE A 17 4.66 -4.12 1.37
C PHE A 17 3.45 -4.62 2.16
N VAL A 18 2.37 -5.01 1.47
CA VAL A 18 1.16 -5.55 2.12
C VAL A 18 1.48 -6.85 2.85
N GLY A 19 2.21 -7.76 2.20
CA GLY A 19 2.61 -9.04 2.80
C GLY A 19 3.50 -8.86 4.02
N TYR A 20 4.39 -7.87 4.00
CA TYR A 20 5.24 -7.50 5.14
C TYR A 20 4.39 -7.00 6.33
N LYS A 21 3.44 -6.09 6.07
CA LYS A 21 2.58 -5.50 7.10
C LYS A 21 1.61 -6.52 7.71
N LEU A 22 1.05 -7.44 6.91
CA LEU A 22 0.20 -8.51 7.42
C LEU A 22 0.97 -9.46 8.35
N ARG A 23 2.22 -9.79 8.02
CA ARG A 23 3.11 -10.59 8.89
C ARG A 23 3.48 -9.86 10.18
N GLN A 24 3.79 -8.57 10.09
CA GLN A 24 4.09 -7.74 11.27
C GLN A 24 2.92 -7.72 12.28
N LYS A 25 1.68 -7.84 11.79
CA LYS A 25 0.47 -7.91 12.61
C LYS A 25 0.04 -9.34 12.99
N GLY A 26 0.74 -10.38 12.52
CA GLY A 26 0.45 -11.78 12.84
C GLY A 26 -0.70 -12.41 12.05
N TYR A 27 -1.16 -11.78 10.95
CA TYR A 27 -2.27 -12.29 10.13
C TYR A 27 -1.86 -13.35 9.10
N VAL A 28 -0.57 -13.38 8.72
CA VAL A 28 -0.03 -14.31 7.73
C VAL A 28 1.24 -14.93 8.28
N CYS A 29 1.43 -16.24 8.06
CA CYS A 29 2.64 -16.98 8.40
C CYS A 29 3.16 -17.76 7.18
N GLY A 30 4.48 -17.86 7.05
CA GLY A 30 5.16 -18.68 6.04
C GLY A 30 5.42 -17.98 4.69
N ALA A 31 5.64 -18.82 3.67
CA ALA A 31 6.15 -18.43 2.37
C ALA A 31 5.27 -17.39 1.64
N GLY A 32 5.89 -16.36 1.06
CA GLY A 32 5.21 -15.43 0.13
C GLY A 32 5.79 -14.02 0.10
N PRO A 33 5.21 -13.10 -0.70
CA PRO A 33 5.64 -11.71 -0.78
C PRO A 33 5.68 -11.05 0.60
N GLY A 34 6.74 -10.29 0.89
CA GLY A 34 6.92 -9.65 2.20
C GLY A 34 7.53 -10.54 3.29
N GLU A 35 7.84 -11.80 3.00
CA GLU A 35 8.57 -12.68 3.94
C GLU A 35 10.08 -12.35 3.95
N GLY A 36 10.66 -12.30 5.16
CA GLY A 36 12.10 -12.12 5.33
C GLY A 36 12.60 -10.74 4.88
N PRO A 37 13.92 -10.62 4.59
CA PRO A 37 14.51 -9.39 4.08
C PRO A 37 13.87 -8.96 2.75
N ALA A 38 13.78 -7.65 2.53
CA ALA A 38 13.30 -7.11 1.26
C ALA A 38 14.21 -7.56 0.10
N ALA A 39 13.59 -7.87 -1.05
CA ALA A 39 14.29 -8.36 -2.23
C ALA A 39 15.21 -7.32 -2.88
N ASP A 40 14.88 -6.03 -2.74
CA ASP A 40 15.63 -4.91 -3.31
C ASP A 40 15.56 -3.64 -2.43
N PRO A 41 16.37 -2.61 -2.76
CA PRO A 41 16.39 -1.37 -1.98
C PRO A 41 15.08 -0.58 -1.98
N LEU A 42 14.26 -0.66 -3.04
CA LEU A 42 12.99 0.04 -3.12
C LEU A 42 11.98 -0.58 -2.16
N HIS A 43 11.88 -1.91 -2.15
CA HIS A 43 11.07 -2.66 -1.19
C HIS A 43 11.51 -2.33 0.25
N GLN A 44 12.83 -2.32 0.51
CA GLN A 44 13.37 -1.97 1.82
C GLN A 44 13.00 -0.53 2.24
N ALA A 45 13.18 0.44 1.33
CA ALA A 45 12.89 1.84 1.59
C ALA A 45 11.39 2.06 1.87
N MET A 46 10.51 1.42 1.11
CA MET A 46 9.07 1.52 1.30
C MET A 46 8.65 0.92 2.65
N ARG A 47 9.16 -0.26 3.02
CA ARG A 47 8.91 -0.87 4.34
C ARG A 47 9.35 0.06 5.48
N ALA A 48 10.56 0.60 5.41
CA ALA A 48 11.11 1.50 6.42
C ALA A 48 10.29 2.80 6.53
N ALA A 49 9.96 3.43 5.40
CA ALA A 49 9.14 4.64 5.38
C ALA A 49 7.73 4.39 5.95
N GLY A 50 7.12 3.25 5.61
CA GLY A 50 5.82 2.86 6.16
C GLY A 50 5.85 2.58 7.67
N ASP A 51 6.91 1.95 8.18
CA ASP A 51 7.09 1.73 9.62
C ASP A 51 7.30 3.05 10.39
N GLU A 52 8.11 3.96 9.85
CA GLU A 52 8.30 5.29 10.43
C GLU A 52 6.99 6.09 10.44
N PHE A 53 6.26 6.04 9.33
CA PHE A 53 4.98 6.71 9.17
C PHE A 53 3.93 6.18 10.17
N GLU A 54 3.78 4.87 10.30
CA GLU A 54 2.89 4.27 11.31
C GLU A 54 3.31 4.62 12.73
N THR A 55 4.60 4.66 13.02
CA THR A 55 5.10 5.04 14.35
C THR A 55 4.76 6.50 14.67
N ARG A 56 4.91 7.40 13.70
CA ARG A 56 4.66 8.83 13.85
C ARG A 56 3.17 9.18 13.91
N PHE A 57 2.34 8.45 13.18
CA PHE A 57 0.89 8.71 13.05
C PHE A 57 0.02 7.62 13.70
N ARG A 58 0.59 6.87 14.65
CA ARG A 58 0.00 5.66 15.24
C ARG A 58 -1.45 5.83 15.71
N ARG A 59 -1.76 6.92 16.42
CA ARG A 59 -3.11 7.20 16.93
C ARG A 59 -4.10 7.48 15.80
N THR A 60 -3.70 8.28 14.82
CA THR A 60 -4.57 8.62 13.69
C THR A 60 -4.87 7.40 12.83
N PHE A 61 -3.88 6.52 12.60
CA PHE A 61 -4.05 5.35 11.74
C PHE A 61 -4.77 4.17 12.40
N SER A 62 -4.60 3.95 13.71
CA SER A 62 -5.40 2.95 14.43
C SER A 62 -6.89 3.26 14.34
N ASP A 63 -7.23 4.54 14.45
CA ASP A 63 -8.61 5.00 14.43
C ASP A 63 -9.18 4.95 13.00
N LEU A 64 -8.39 5.29 11.98
CA LEU A 64 -8.83 5.27 10.58
C LEU A 64 -9.13 3.85 10.10
N ALA A 65 -8.30 2.86 10.45
CA ALA A 65 -8.52 1.47 10.09
C ALA A 65 -9.80 0.90 10.74
N ALA A 66 -10.02 1.22 12.03
CA ALA A 66 -11.21 0.78 12.75
C ALA A 66 -12.50 1.47 12.25
N GLN A 67 -12.41 2.72 11.77
CA GLN A 67 -13.54 3.49 11.25
C GLN A 67 -13.93 3.12 9.81
N LEU A 68 -13.06 2.44 9.06
CA LEU A 68 -13.46 1.87 7.78
C LEU A 68 -14.46 0.73 8.02
N HIS A 69 -15.75 1.06 7.92
CA HIS A 69 -16.81 0.07 7.75
C HIS A 69 -16.66 -0.60 6.39
N VAL A 70 -15.74 -1.56 6.29
CA VAL A 70 -15.51 -2.35 5.09
C VAL A 70 -16.68 -3.32 4.90
N THR A 71 -17.36 -3.21 3.77
CA THR A 71 -18.27 -4.24 3.26
C THR A 71 -17.83 -4.59 1.84
N PRO A 72 -17.96 -5.85 1.37
CA PRO A 72 -17.43 -6.24 0.07
C PRO A 72 -18.00 -5.38 -1.06
N GLY A 73 -19.29 -5.05 -0.99
CA GLY A 73 -19.99 -4.26 -2.00
C GLY A 73 -19.65 -2.77 -2.04
N SER A 74 -18.98 -2.23 -1.01
CA SER A 74 -18.59 -0.80 -0.98
C SER A 74 -17.09 -0.55 -0.83
N ALA A 75 -16.29 -1.59 -0.64
CA ALA A 75 -14.86 -1.49 -0.36
C ALA A 75 -14.09 -0.73 -1.45
N GLN A 76 -14.34 -1.03 -2.73
CA GLN A 76 -13.66 -0.35 -3.84
C GLN A 76 -13.98 1.14 -3.87
N GLN A 77 -15.27 1.50 -3.77
CA GLN A 77 -15.70 2.89 -3.81
C GLN A 77 -15.09 3.69 -2.64
N ARG A 78 -15.10 3.13 -1.43
CA ARG A 78 -14.48 3.76 -0.26
C ARG A 78 -12.96 3.91 -0.42
N PHE A 79 -12.30 2.87 -0.93
CA PHE A 79 -10.87 2.92 -1.20
C PHE A 79 -10.52 4.07 -2.15
N THR A 80 -11.23 4.18 -3.28
CA THR A 80 -11.02 5.26 -4.25
C THR A 80 -11.28 6.62 -3.63
N GLN A 81 -12.38 6.79 -2.89
CA GLN A 81 -12.70 8.07 -2.24
C GLN A 81 -11.59 8.52 -1.27
N VAL A 82 -11.15 7.63 -0.37
CA VAL A 82 -10.09 7.95 0.60
C VAL A 82 -8.77 8.26 -0.12
N SER A 83 -8.48 7.57 -1.22
CA SER A 83 -7.27 7.80 -2.02
C SER A 83 -7.31 9.16 -2.72
N ASP A 84 -8.45 9.51 -3.32
CA ASP A 84 -8.65 10.80 -3.98
C ASP A 84 -8.56 11.97 -2.97
N GLU A 85 -9.13 11.80 -1.77
CA GLU A 85 -9.00 12.77 -0.68
C GLU A 85 -7.54 12.89 -0.20
N LEU A 86 -6.83 11.77 -0.06
CA LEU A 86 -5.41 11.75 0.34
C LEU A 86 -4.53 12.54 -0.63
N PHE A 87 -4.81 12.44 -1.93
CA PHE A 87 -4.07 13.13 -2.99
C PHE A 87 -4.67 14.47 -3.39
N GLN A 88 -5.69 14.96 -2.68
CA GLN A 88 -6.26 16.29 -2.91
C GLN A 88 -5.18 17.37 -2.73
N GLY A 89 -4.97 18.20 -3.77
CA GLY A 89 -3.89 19.19 -3.79
C GLY A 89 -2.54 18.66 -4.30
N GLY A 90 -2.50 17.43 -4.79
CA GLY A 90 -1.38 16.87 -5.53
C GLY A 90 -0.59 15.79 -4.78
N PRO A 91 0.03 14.85 -5.51
CA PRO A 91 0.87 13.82 -4.92
C PRO A 91 2.22 14.34 -4.42
N ASN A 92 2.73 13.69 -3.39
CA ASN A 92 4.10 13.80 -2.89
C ASN A 92 4.50 12.47 -2.23
N TRP A 93 5.80 12.25 -1.99
CA TRP A 93 6.31 11.00 -1.44
C TRP A 93 5.69 10.62 -0.10
N GLY A 94 5.45 11.60 0.79
CA GLY A 94 4.80 11.34 2.08
C GLY A 94 3.37 10.84 1.93
N ARG A 95 2.59 11.41 1.00
CA ARG A 95 1.22 10.95 0.69
C ARG A 95 1.23 9.59 0.00
N LEU A 96 2.22 9.31 -0.83
CA LEU A 96 2.40 8.00 -1.42
C LEU A 96 2.67 6.95 -0.33
N VAL A 97 3.57 7.21 0.62
CA VAL A 97 3.79 6.31 1.76
C VAL A 97 2.50 6.11 2.56
N ALA A 98 1.75 7.20 2.82
CA ALA A 98 0.45 7.13 3.50
C ALA A 98 -0.56 6.24 2.75
N PHE A 99 -0.57 6.27 1.43
CA PHE A 99 -1.41 5.43 0.58
C PHE A 99 -1.07 3.93 0.73
N PHE A 100 0.22 3.59 0.75
CA PHE A 100 0.67 2.22 0.99
C PHE A 100 0.24 1.72 2.37
N VAL A 101 0.47 2.54 3.42
CA VAL A 101 0.06 2.21 4.79
C VAL A 101 -1.47 2.05 4.90
N PHE A 102 -2.24 2.93 4.26
CA PHE A 102 -3.70 2.83 4.20
C PHE A 102 -4.16 1.51 3.55
N GLY A 103 -3.62 1.18 2.38
CA GLY A 103 -3.95 -0.08 1.69
C GLY A 103 -3.61 -1.32 2.51
N ALA A 104 -2.43 -1.35 3.14
CA ALA A 104 -2.05 -2.45 4.03
C ALA A 104 -2.95 -2.55 5.28
N ALA A 105 -3.38 -1.41 5.84
CA ALA A 105 -4.33 -1.39 6.95
C ALA A 105 -5.70 -1.93 6.55
N LEU A 106 -6.18 -1.60 5.35
CA LEU A 106 -7.43 -2.14 4.80
C LEU A 106 -7.35 -3.65 4.55
N CYS A 107 -6.20 -4.15 4.05
CA CYS A 107 -5.95 -5.58 3.95
C CYS A 107 -5.99 -6.27 5.32
N ALA A 108 -5.32 -5.70 6.32
CA ALA A 108 -5.31 -6.24 7.68
C ALA A 108 -6.71 -6.30 8.30
N GLU A 109 -7.51 -5.24 8.12
CA GLU A 109 -8.89 -5.19 8.59
C GLU A 109 -9.79 -6.19 7.86
N SER A 110 -9.53 -6.43 6.57
CA SER A 110 -10.24 -7.45 5.78
C SER A 110 -9.96 -8.86 6.31
N VAL A 111 -8.72 -9.18 6.67
CA VAL A 111 -8.39 -10.47 7.31
C VAL A 111 -9.05 -10.58 8.69
N ASN A 112 -8.99 -9.52 9.49
CA ASN A 112 -9.61 -9.48 10.82
C ASN A 112 -11.14 -9.70 10.80
N LYS A 113 -11.80 -9.38 9.68
CA LYS A 113 -13.24 -9.55 9.46
C LYS A 113 -13.61 -10.81 8.67
N GLU A 114 -12.69 -11.76 8.47
CA GLU A 114 -12.91 -12.98 7.68
C GLU A 114 -13.31 -12.69 6.21
N MET A 115 -12.68 -11.67 5.63
CA MET A 115 -12.89 -11.19 4.26
C MET A 115 -11.61 -11.30 3.44
N GLU A 116 -10.83 -12.37 3.62
CA GLU A 116 -9.54 -12.59 2.96
C GLU A 116 -9.55 -12.40 1.44
N PRO A 117 -10.62 -12.74 0.68
CA PRO A 117 -10.68 -12.45 -0.75
C PRO A 117 -10.58 -10.96 -1.12
N LEU A 118 -10.84 -10.04 -0.17
CA LEU A 118 -10.64 -8.61 -0.39
C LEU A 118 -9.16 -8.21 -0.43
N VAL A 119 -8.26 -8.97 0.22
CA VAL A 119 -6.83 -8.64 0.27
C VAL A 119 -6.24 -8.56 -1.14
N GLY A 120 -6.56 -9.52 -2.00
CA GLY A 120 -6.13 -9.51 -3.40
C GLY A 120 -6.75 -8.38 -4.21
N GLN A 121 -8.03 -8.07 -3.96
CA GLN A 121 -8.73 -6.98 -4.65
C GLN A 121 -8.15 -5.60 -4.28
N VAL A 122 -7.86 -5.38 -3.00
CA VAL A 122 -7.24 -4.13 -2.53
C VAL A 122 -5.85 -3.94 -3.15
N GLN A 123 -5.03 -5.00 -3.22
CA GLN A 123 -3.73 -4.92 -3.90
C GLN A 123 -3.88 -4.55 -5.39
N GLU A 124 -4.83 -5.14 -6.11
CA GLU A 124 -5.08 -4.78 -7.51
C GLU A 124 -5.61 -3.33 -7.65
N TRP A 125 -6.43 -2.84 -6.72
CA TRP A 125 -6.85 -1.44 -6.72
C TRP A 125 -5.68 -0.49 -6.45
N MET A 126 -4.76 -0.86 -5.56
CA MET A 126 -3.54 -0.09 -5.31
C MET A 126 -2.67 0.01 -6.56
N VAL A 127 -2.42 -1.12 -7.23
CA VAL A 127 -1.66 -1.18 -8.48
C VAL A 127 -2.33 -0.31 -9.54
N ALA A 128 -3.64 -0.49 -9.76
CA ALA A 128 -4.38 0.30 -10.74
C ALA A 128 -4.31 1.80 -10.45
N TYR A 129 -4.42 2.21 -9.18
CA TYR A 129 -4.32 3.62 -8.80
C TYR A 129 -2.92 4.18 -9.06
N LEU A 130 -1.87 3.43 -8.71
CA LEU A 130 -0.48 3.82 -8.96
C LEU A 130 -0.20 3.98 -10.45
N GLU A 131 -0.63 3.02 -11.26
CA GLU A 131 -0.36 3.00 -12.71
C GLU A 131 -1.21 4.00 -13.51
N THR A 132 -2.39 4.38 -13.01
CA THR A 132 -3.31 5.27 -13.75
C THR A 132 -3.36 6.71 -13.24
N ARG A 133 -3.19 6.92 -11.93
CA ARG A 133 -3.32 8.25 -11.30
C ARG A 133 -1.97 8.84 -10.91
N LEU A 134 -0.99 8.00 -10.55
CA LEU A 134 0.27 8.46 -9.98
C LEU A 134 1.48 8.24 -10.90
N ALA A 135 1.36 7.44 -11.96
CA ALA A 135 2.46 7.08 -12.84
C ALA A 135 3.18 8.29 -13.43
N ASP A 136 2.44 9.24 -14.00
CA ASP A 136 3.02 10.46 -14.60
C ASP A 136 3.76 11.31 -13.56
N TRP A 137 3.19 11.42 -12.35
CA TRP A 137 3.83 12.16 -11.26
C TRP A 137 5.09 11.46 -10.75
N ILE A 138 5.05 10.13 -10.55
CA ILE A 138 6.22 9.34 -10.14
C ILE A 138 7.34 9.51 -11.17
N HIS A 139 7.01 9.38 -12.46
CA HIS A 139 7.98 9.54 -13.53
C HIS A 139 8.58 10.95 -13.57
N SER A 140 7.74 11.98 -13.53
CA SER A 140 8.21 13.39 -13.50
C SER A 140 8.97 13.77 -12.22
N SER A 141 8.81 13.01 -11.14
CA SER A 141 9.54 13.20 -9.88
C SER A 141 10.88 12.45 -9.82
N GLY A 142 11.30 11.81 -10.92
CA GLY A 142 12.57 11.09 -11.03
C GLY A 142 12.46 9.57 -10.95
N GLY A 143 11.25 9.02 -10.86
CA GLY A 143 11.00 7.60 -10.62
C GLY A 143 10.97 7.26 -9.14
N TRP A 144 10.80 5.96 -8.87
CA TRP A 144 10.92 5.35 -7.54
C TRP A 144 12.37 5.35 -7.06
#